data_AF-A0A7X6UBR3-F1
#
_entry.id   AF-A0A7X6UBR3-F1
#
_cell.length_a   1.000
_cell.length_b   1.000
_cell.length_c   1.000
_cell.angle_alpha   90.00
_cell.angle_beta   90.00
_cell.angle_gamma   90.00
#
_symmetry.space_group_name_H-M   'P 1'
#
loop_
_entity.id
_entity.type
_entity.pdbx_description
1 polymer ?
#
loop_
_entity_poly.entity_id
_entity_poly.type
_entity_poly.pdbx_seq_one_letter_code
_entity_poly.pdbx_strand_id
1 'polypeptide(L)'
;MVDLHPTQPAMPEGHPWLGLSRWSLTWRVWLTGAAVTALVVLLFTAMSLSQRTSVSLIEVPLGWGSVLLVPALVFAVITALLGRWLRRFNSFTQSLIFGALCAVSAWLLVLIVDLVTALVRECPPNTYCSQPGEATIWITYLYLGPMFLIAVVSYGLAIWSSRGGVRQRVIGVCAGVILAVFIALSIAAATGNFSTAPPPGTGAVGHDGERLPAGMCPDYDATGNPVTVPCMPE
;
A
#
# COMPACT_ATOMS: atom_id res chain seq x y z
N MET A 1 -28.18 2.58 -45.82
CA MET A 1 -26.79 2.31 -45.37
C MET A 1 -26.58 3.08 -44.09
N VAL A 2 -26.48 2.39 -42.96
CA VAL A 2 -26.10 3.01 -41.69
C VAL A 2 -24.60 3.20 -41.75
N ASP A 3 -24.14 4.44 -41.85
CA ASP A 3 -22.72 4.78 -41.71
C ASP A 3 -22.30 4.43 -40.27
N LEU A 4 -21.81 3.20 -40.10
CA LEU A 4 -20.98 2.82 -38.96
C LEU A 4 -19.60 3.44 -39.17
N HIS A 5 -19.53 4.77 -39.21
CA HIS A 5 -18.26 5.41 -38.89
C HIS A 5 -17.93 4.96 -37.47
N PRO A 6 -16.82 4.22 -37.25
CA PRO A 6 -16.42 3.86 -35.92
C PRO A 6 -16.26 5.17 -35.16
N THR A 7 -17.22 5.45 -34.27
CA THR A 7 -17.10 6.50 -33.27
C THR A 7 -15.80 6.18 -32.57
N GLN A 8 -14.76 6.94 -32.90
CA GLN A 8 -13.42 6.63 -32.45
C GLN A 8 -13.51 6.44 -30.94
N PRO A 9 -12.91 5.37 -30.38
CA PRO A 9 -12.88 5.14 -28.94
C PRO A 9 -11.93 6.14 -28.26
N ALA A 10 -11.93 7.38 -28.73
CA ALA A 10 -11.19 8.50 -28.21
C ALA A 10 -12.07 9.29 -27.24
N MET A 11 -11.43 9.92 -26.27
CA MET A 11 -12.09 10.83 -25.36
C MET A 11 -12.67 12.03 -26.14
N PRO A 12 -13.87 12.54 -25.81
CA PRO A 12 -14.48 13.66 -26.54
C PRO A 12 -13.53 14.85 -26.67
N GLU A 13 -13.49 15.44 -27.87
CA GLU A 13 -12.71 16.65 -28.12
C GLU A 13 -13.13 17.76 -27.14
N GLY A 14 -12.15 18.45 -26.55
CA GLY A 14 -12.39 19.46 -25.53
C GLY A 14 -12.52 18.95 -24.09
N HIS A 15 -12.36 17.64 -23.82
CA HIS A 15 -12.34 17.16 -22.44
C HIS A 15 -11.16 17.80 -21.65
N PRO A 16 -11.39 18.38 -20.45
CA PRO A 16 -10.36 19.13 -19.71
C PRO A 16 -9.07 18.35 -19.45
N TRP A 17 -9.17 17.03 -19.25
CA TRP A 17 -8.03 16.11 -19.11
C TRP A 17 -7.01 16.20 -20.26
N LEU A 18 -7.47 16.43 -21.49
CA LEU A 18 -6.61 16.52 -22.66
C LEU A 18 -5.78 17.81 -22.68
N GLY A 19 -6.30 18.89 -22.07
CA GLY A 19 -5.63 20.19 -21.98
C GLY A 19 -4.62 20.31 -20.83
N LEU A 20 -4.58 19.36 -19.91
CA LEU A 20 -3.67 19.42 -18.76
C LEU A 20 -2.20 19.24 -19.20
N SER A 21 -1.28 19.93 -18.52
CA SER A 21 0.15 19.70 -18.70
C SER A 21 0.56 18.31 -18.19
N ARG A 22 1.69 17.77 -18.69
CA ARG A 22 2.23 16.48 -18.22
C ARG A 22 2.40 16.47 -16.70
N TRP A 23 2.96 17.55 -16.15
CA TRP A 23 3.20 17.67 -14.72
C TRP A 23 1.92 17.71 -13.89
N SER A 24 0.88 18.41 -14.37
CA SER A 24 -0.42 18.45 -13.69
C SER A 24 -1.08 17.06 -13.67
N LEU A 25 -0.98 16.30 -14.77
CA LEU A 25 -1.46 14.91 -14.79
C LEU A 25 -0.73 14.05 -13.76
N THR A 26 0.61 14.07 -13.80
CA THR A 26 1.44 13.29 -12.90
C THR A 26 1.11 13.57 -11.44
N TRP A 27 1.00 14.85 -11.06
CA TRP A 27 0.67 15.23 -9.70
C TRP A 27 -0.72 14.77 -9.26
N ARG A 28 -1.73 14.87 -10.15
CA ARG A 28 -3.09 14.40 -9.85
C ARG A 28 -3.13 12.89 -9.65
N VAL A 29 -2.50 12.12 -10.54
CA VAL A 29 -2.45 10.66 -10.44
C VAL A 29 -1.65 10.22 -9.22
N TRP A 30 -0.55 10.92 -8.90
CA TRP A 30 0.23 10.66 -7.69
C TRP A 30 -0.60 10.88 -6.42
N LEU A 31 -1.32 12.02 -6.32
CA LEU A 31 -2.17 12.32 -5.17
C LEU A 31 -3.34 11.36 -5.03
N THR A 32 -4.05 11.06 -6.12
CA THR A 32 -5.17 10.09 -6.05
C THR A 32 -4.65 8.69 -5.75
N GLY A 33 -3.49 8.32 -6.32
CA GLY A 33 -2.76 7.10 -6.01
C GLY A 33 -2.45 6.98 -4.52
N ALA A 34 -1.77 7.97 -3.97
CA ALA A 34 -1.41 8.01 -2.56
C ALA A 34 -2.64 7.94 -1.64
N ALA A 35 -3.71 8.66 -1.99
CA ALA A 35 -4.96 8.64 -1.21
C ALA A 35 -5.70 7.29 -1.26
N VAL A 36 -5.80 6.66 -2.44
CA VAL A 36 -6.44 5.34 -2.57
C VAL A 36 -5.61 4.28 -1.87
N THR A 37 -4.28 4.31 -2.03
CA THR A 37 -3.40 3.39 -1.30
C THR A 37 -3.53 3.59 0.20
N ALA A 38 -3.45 4.82 0.71
CA ALA A 38 -3.68 5.14 2.13
C ALA A 38 -4.99 4.56 2.64
N LEU A 39 -6.09 4.75 1.88
CA LEU A 39 -7.39 4.23 2.24
C LEU A 39 -7.40 2.70 2.34
N VAL A 40 -6.81 2.00 1.37
CA VAL A 40 -6.70 0.52 1.40
C VAL A 40 -5.90 0.05 2.61
N VAL A 41 -4.77 0.71 2.92
CA VAL A 41 -3.98 0.42 4.12
C VAL A 41 -4.82 0.62 5.38
N LEU A 42 -5.50 1.76 5.50
CA LEU A 42 -6.35 2.05 6.66
C LEU A 42 -7.45 1.00 6.83
N LEU A 43 -8.10 0.57 5.74
CA LEU A 43 -9.12 -0.48 5.79
C LEU A 43 -8.55 -1.83 6.24
N PHE A 44 -7.36 -2.20 5.74
CA PHE A 44 -6.70 -3.44 6.13
C PHE A 44 -6.32 -3.42 7.61
N THR A 45 -5.69 -2.32 8.07
CA THR A 45 -5.33 -2.14 9.49
C THR A 45 -6.56 -2.13 10.41
N ALA A 46 -7.68 -1.53 10.00
CA ALA A 46 -8.92 -1.55 10.76
C ALA A 46 -9.50 -2.96 10.91
N MET A 47 -9.38 -3.81 9.88
CA MET A 47 -9.77 -5.23 9.99
C MET A 47 -8.84 -6.02 10.92
N SER A 48 -7.53 -5.76 10.89
CA SER A 48 -6.60 -6.42 11.82
C SER A 48 -6.90 -6.07 13.28
N LEU A 49 -7.20 -4.79 13.55
CA LEU A 49 -7.57 -4.31 14.89
C LEU A 49 -8.85 -4.98 15.43
N SER A 50 -9.85 -5.23 14.57
CA SER A 50 -11.10 -5.85 15.00
C SER A 50 -10.94 -7.32 15.38
N GLN A 51 -9.94 -8.01 14.83
CA GLN A 51 -9.68 -9.42 15.12
C GLN A 51 -8.85 -9.67 16.39
N ARG A 52 -8.42 -8.61 17.12
CA ARG A 52 -7.52 -8.73 18.29
C ARG A 52 -6.29 -9.61 18.04
N THR A 53 -5.86 -9.72 16.80
CA THR A 53 -4.61 -10.41 16.49
C THR A 53 -3.49 -9.55 17.04
N SER A 54 -2.55 -10.16 17.76
CA SER A 54 -1.36 -9.55 18.36
C SER A 54 -0.35 -9.09 17.29
N VAL A 55 -0.83 -8.41 16.26
CA VAL A 55 0.02 -7.81 15.24
C VAL A 55 0.61 -6.55 15.87
N SER A 56 1.93 -6.56 16.08
CA SER A 56 2.68 -5.39 16.52
C SER A 56 2.37 -4.21 15.60
N LEU A 57 1.61 -3.25 16.11
CA LEU A 57 1.30 -1.99 15.41
C LEU A 57 2.57 -1.14 15.15
N ILE A 58 3.73 -1.56 15.67
CA ILE A 58 5.04 -0.92 15.52
C ILE A 58 5.83 -1.41 14.29
N GLU A 59 5.71 -2.67 13.85
CA GLU A 59 6.38 -3.15 12.62
C GLU A 59 5.67 -2.69 11.34
N VAL A 60 4.39 -2.38 11.48
CA VAL A 60 3.45 -1.87 10.50
C VAL A 60 3.98 -0.56 9.85
N PRO A 61 4.17 0.58 10.54
CA PRO A 61 4.36 1.91 9.91
C PRO A 61 5.56 2.06 8.96
N LEU A 62 6.73 1.45 9.24
CA LEU A 62 7.89 1.51 8.34
C LEU A 62 7.67 0.68 7.07
N GLY A 63 7.03 -0.49 7.21
CA GLY A 63 6.56 -1.29 6.08
C GLY A 63 5.54 -0.53 5.24
N TRP A 64 4.52 0.08 5.85
CA TRP A 64 3.46 0.77 5.12
C TRP A 64 3.90 2.06 4.43
N GLY A 65 4.92 2.76 4.95
CA GLY A 65 5.51 3.91 4.27
C GLY A 65 6.03 3.53 2.88
N SER A 66 6.71 2.39 2.76
CA SER A 66 7.15 1.86 1.47
C SER A 66 5.98 1.40 0.59
N VAL A 67 4.97 0.76 1.19
CA VAL A 67 3.73 0.33 0.50
C VAL A 67 2.93 1.52 -0.03
N LEU A 68 3.05 2.71 0.56
CA LEU A 68 2.37 3.91 0.09
C LEU A 68 3.16 4.67 -0.97
N LEU A 69 4.45 4.90 -0.71
CA LEU A 69 5.32 5.69 -1.58
C LEU A 69 5.63 4.96 -2.89
N VAL A 70 5.95 3.67 -2.84
CA VAL A 70 6.40 2.93 -4.03
C VAL A 70 5.31 2.89 -5.11
N PRO A 71 4.05 2.48 -4.83
CA PRO A 71 2.98 2.52 -5.83
C PRO A 71 2.72 3.91 -6.38
N ALA A 72 2.65 4.93 -5.50
CA ALA A 72 2.40 6.29 -5.93
C ALA A 72 3.51 6.79 -6.88
N LEU A 73 4.77 6.50 -6.57
CA LEU A 73 5.91 6.83 -7.44
C LEU A 73 5.84 6.09 -8.78
N VAL A 74 5.54 4.79 -8.79
CA VAL A 74 5.33 4.01 -10.02
C VAL A 74 4.25 4.65 -10.89
N PHE A 75 3.12 5.04 -10.29
CA PHE A 75 2.02 5.69 -10.99
C PHE A 75 2.45 7.03 -11.59
N ALA A 76 3.22 7.82 -10.84
CA ALA A 76 3.72 9.12 -11.28
C ALA A 76 4.68 8.97 -12.48
N VAL A 77 5.62 8.02 -12.40
CA VAL A 77 6.59 7.74 -13.48
C VAL A 77 5.88 7.27 -14.75
N ILE A 78 4.97 6.30 -14.64
CA ILE A 78 4.21 5.78 -15.79
C ILE A 78 3.38 6.90 -16.43
N THR A 79 2.72 7.73 -15.60
CA THR A 79 1.93 8.86 -16.11
C THR A 79 2.82 9.90 -16.80
N ALA A 80 4.01 10.19 -16.27
CA ALA A 80 4.93 11.15 -16.86
C ALA A 80 5.45 10.68 -18.23
N LEU A 81 5.78 9.39 -18.35
CA LEU A 81 6.33 8.79 -19.57
C LEU A 81 5.25 8.55 -20.64
N LEU A 82 4.14 7.90 -20.24
CA LEU A 82 3.14 7.38 -21.18
C LEU A 82 1.85 8.19 -21.20
N GLY A 83 1.69 9.22 -20.37
CA GLY A 83 0.45 10.00 -20.26
C GLY A 83 -0.03 10.61 -21.59
N ARG A 84 0.89 11.02 -22.48
CA ARG A 84 0.50 11.50 -23.83
C ARG A 84 -0.03 10.38 -24.73
N TRP A 85 0.56 9.20 -24.65
CA TRP A 85 0.14 8.05 -25.44
C TRP A 85 -1.21 7.51 -24.95
N LEU A 86 -1.42 7.44 -23.63
CA LEU A 86 -2.67 7.00 -23.02
C LEU A 86 -3.86 7.86 -23.46
N ARG A 87 -3.70 9.17 -23.67
CA ARG A 87 -4.81 10.07 -24.10
C ARG A 87 -5.51 9.67 -25.40
N ARG A 88 -4.92 8.78 -26.21
CA ARG A 88 -5.51 8.27 -27.46
C ARG A 88 -6.70 7.34 -27.23
N PHE A 89 -6.82 6.74 -26.05
CA PHE A 89 -7.88 5.79 -25.71
C PHE A 89 -9.03 6.45 -24.94
N ASN A 90 -10.17 5.78 -24.80
CA ASN A 90 -11.27 6.26 -23.97
C ASN A 90 -10.88 6.20 -22.47
N SER A 91 -11.57 6.93 -21.60
CA SER A 91 -11.24 7.00 -20.17
C SER A 91 -11.18 5.66 -19.45
N PHE A 92 -12.05 4.73 -19.82
CA PHE A 92 -12.13 3.42 -19.17
C PHE A 92 -10.92 2.56 -19.56
N THR A 93 -10.68 2.45 -20.87
CA THR A 93 -9.52 1.75 -21.45
C THR A 93 -8.20 2.38 -20.99
N GLN A 94 -8.11 3.71 -20.90
CA GLN A 94 -6.94 4.38 -20.33
C GLN A 94 -6.62 3.88 -18.91
N SER A 95 -7.65 3.78 -18.07
CA SER A 95 -7.50 3.36 -16.68
C SER A 95 -7.07 1.90 -16.59
N LEU A 96 -7.64 1.01 -17.43
CA LEU A 96 -7.25 -0.40 -17.50
C LEU A 96 -5.81 -0.60 -17.99
N ILE A 97 -5.42 0.06 -19.10
CA ILE A 97 -4.06 -0.02 -19.62
C ILE A 97 -3.07 0.54 -18.59
N PHE A 98 -3.40 1.66 -17.96
CA PHE A 98 -2.59 2.24 -16.89
C PHE A 98 -2.41 1.26 -15.73
N GLY A 99 -3.50 0.63 -15.27
CA GLY A 99 -3.44 -0.39 -14.22
C GLY A 99 -2.55 -1.58 -14.58
N ALA A 100 -2.69 -2.09 -15.80
CA ALA A 100 -1.85 -3.20 -16.28
C ALA A 100 -0.36 -2.82 -16.33
N LEU A 101 -0.05 -1.62 -16.83
CA LEU A 101 1.34 -1.12 -16.85
C LEU A 101 1.90 -0.95 -15.44
N CYS A 102 1.10 -0.45 -14.50
CA CYS A 102 1.51 -0.31 -13.10
C CYS A 102 1.76 -1.66 -12.43
N ALA A 103 0.86 -2.62 -12.66
CA ALA A 103 0.99 -3.98 -12.15
C ALA A 103 2.27 -4.66 -12.68
N VAL A 104 2.50 -4.62 -14.00
CA VAL A 104 3.71 -5.18 -14.62
C VAL A 104 4.97 -4.48 -14.08
N SER A 105 4.94 -3.16 -13.95
CA SER A 105 6.09 -2.41 -13.42
C SER A 105 6.39 -2.75 -11.96
N ALA A 106 5.35 -2.88 -11.12
CA ALA A 106 5.50 -3.28 -9.74
C ALA A 106 6.06 -4.70 -9.62
N TRP A 107 5.59 -5.63 -10.46
CA TRP A 107 6.12 -6.99 -10.52
C TRP A 107 7.60 -7.02 -10.90
N LEU A 108 7.98 -6.26 -11.95
CA LEU A 108 9.39 -6.13 -12.34
C LEU A 108 10.26 -5.53 -11.23
N LEU A 109 9.76 -4.53 -10.49
CA LEU A 109 10.47 -3.98 -9.34
C LEU A 109 10.69 -5.02 -8.24
N VAL A 110 9.66 -5.80 -7.91
CA VAL A 110 9.77 -6.89 -6.92
C VAL A 110 10.80 -7.93 -7.37
N LEU A 111 10.79 -8.33 -8.65
CA LEU A 111 11.78 -9.26 -9.21
C LEU A 111 13.21 -8.70 -9.14
N ILE A 112 13.40 -7.42 -9.46
CA ILE A 112 14.72 -6.78 -9.37
C ILE A 112 15.21 -6.76 -7.92
N VAL A 113 14.34 -6.39 -6.97
CA VAL A 113 14.69 -6.39 -5.54
C VAL A 113 15.07 -7.78 -5.08
N ASP A 114 14.30 -8.81 -5.45
CA ASP A 114 14.57 -10.20 -5.08
C ASP A 114 15.88 -10.72 -5.71
N LEU A 115 16.17 -10.34 -6.96
CA LEU A 115 17.43 -10.67 -7.60
C LEU A 115 18.62 -9.99 -6.89
N VAL A 116 18.49 -8.71 -6.53
CA VAL A 116 19.54 -7.97 -5.82
C VAL A 116 19.77 -8.55 -4.43
N THR A 117 18.71 -8.89 -3.68
CA THR A 117 18.85 -9.50 -2.35
C THR A 117 19.48 -10.89 -2.44
N ALA A 118 19.17 -11.67 -3.47
CA ALA A 118 19.82 -12.95 -3.73
C ALA A 118 21.32 -12.82 -4.04
N LEU A 119 21.73 -11.77 -4.75
CA LEU A 119 23.14 -11.51 -5.08
C LEU A 119 23.96 -10.98 -3.89
N VAL A 120 23.32 -10.24 -2.96
CA VAL A 120 24.02 -9.60 -1.83
C VAL A 120 24.10 -10.53 -0.61
N ARG A 121 23.19 -11.49 -0.45
CA ARG A 121 23.20 -12.41 0.69
C ARG A 121 24.16 -13.56 0.47
N GLU A 122 25.36 -13.45 1.02
CA GLU A 122 26.26 -14.58 1.24
C GLU A 122 25.71 -15.45 2.38
N CYS A 123 25.18 -16.62 2.04
CA CYS A 123 24.68 -17.56 3.03
C CYS A 123 25.81 -18.46 3.55
N PRO A 124 25.94 -18.65 4.87
CA PRO A 124 26.82 -19.67 5.42
C PRO A 124 26.48 -21.05 4.85
N PRO A 125 27.48 -21.91 4.58
CA PRO A 125 27.30 -23.17 3.85
C PRO A 125 26.35 -24.20 4.50
N ASN A 126 25.92 -23.96 5.76
CA ASN A 126 25.16 -24.92 6.57
C ASN A 126 23.79 -24.39 7.03
N THR A 127 23.36 -23.23 6.54
CA THR A 127 22.05 -22.63 6.88
C THR A 127 21.15 -22.64 5.66
N TYR A 128 19.93 -23.17 5.81
CA TYR A 128 18.86 -23.01 4.84
C TYR A 128 18.42 -21.55 4.82
N CYS A 129 19.10 -20.73 4.02
CA CYS A 129 18.53 -19.46 3.63
C CYS A 129 17.24 -19.74 2.87
N SER A 130 16.15 -19.13 3.30
CA SER A 130 14.86 -19.15 2.58
C SER A 130 15.14 -18.93 1.09
N GLN A 131 14.68 -19.83 0.22
CA GLN A 131 14.96 -19.72 -1.20
C GLN A 131 14.44 -18.37 -1.72
N PRO A 132 15.31 -17.54 -2.35
CA PRO A 132 14.85 -16.35 -3.05
C PRO A 132 13.85 -16.79 -4.12
N GLY A 133 12.59 -16.36 -4.01
CA GLY A 133 11.53 -16.71 -4.96
C GLY A 133 10.19 -17.14 -4.35
N GLU A 134 10.16 -17.89 -3.24
CA GLU A 134 8.87 -18.37 -2.70
C GLU A 134 8.01 -17.23 -2.15
N ALA A 135 8.61 -16.33 -1.36
CA ALA A 135 7.95 -15.11 -0.90
C ALA A 135 7.53 -14.22 -2.10
N THR A 136 8.36 -14.19 -3.15
CA THR A 136 8.15 -13.40 -4.36
C THR A 136 6.93 -13.84 -5.14
N ILE A 137 6.68 -15.16 -5.24
CA ILE A 137 5.48 -15.72 -5.88
C ILE A 137 4.24 -15.33 -5.09
N TRP A 138 4.23 -15.52 -3.77
CA TRP A 138 3.08 -15.16 -2.93
C TRP A 138 2.81 -13.67 -2.95
N ILE A 139 3.84 -12.84 -2.81
CA ILE A 139 3.74 -11.38 -2.91
C ILE A 139 3.20 -10.99 -4.27
N THR A 140 3.67 -11.61 -5.36
CA THR A 140 3.15 -11.34 -6.70
C THR A 140 1.66 -11.63 -6.77
N TYR A 141 1.20 -12.83 -6.41
CA TYR A 141 -0.22 -13.17 -6.52
C TYR A 141 -1.12 -12.32 -5.63
N LEU A 142 -0.70 -12.04 -4.39
CA LEU A 142 -1.49 -11.27 -3.43
C LEU A 142 -1.49 -9.76 -3.73
N TYR A 143 -0.40 -9.18 -4.25
CA TYR A 143 -0.28 -7.74 -4.44
C TYR A 143 -0.60 -7.26 -5.85
N LEU A 144 -0.42 -8.09 -6.89
CA LEU A 144 -0.61 -7.65 -8.28
C LEU A 144 -2.05 -7.23 -8.57
N GLY A 145 -3.03 -8.02 -8.09
CA GLY A 145 -4.46 -7.74 -8.23
C GLY A 145 -4.86 -6.42 -7.54
N PRO A 146 -4.60 -6.25 -6.24
CA PRO A 146 -4.84 -4.99 -5.54
C PRO A 146 -4.12 -3.79 -6.18
N MET A 147 -2.86 -3.94 -6.60
CA MET A 147 -2.11 -2.87 -7.28
C MET A 147 -2.76 -2.46 -8.59
N PHE A 148 -3.21 -3.43 -9.39
CA PHE A 148 -3.97 -3.16 -10.61
C PHE A 148 -5.24 -2.35 -10.30
N LEU A 149 -6.04 -2.81 -9.33
CA LEU A 149 -7.30 -2.13 -8.96
C LEU A 149 -7.06 -0.71 -8.41
N ILE A 150 -6.07 -0.54 -7.54
CA ILE A 150 -5.67 0.77 -6.99
C ILE A 150 -5.29 1.69 -8.14
N ALA A 151 -4.46 1.24 -9.09
CA ALA A 151 -4.03 2.05 -10.22
C ALA A 151 -5.21 2.43 -11.15
N VAL A 152 -6.09 1.49 -11.46
CA VAL A 152 -7.30 1.74 -12.28
C VAL A 152 -8.18 2.79 -11.61
N VAL A 153 -8.49 2.62 -10.32
CA VAL A 153 -9.33 3.55 -9.56
C VAL A 153 -8.67 4.92 -9.44
N SER A 154 -7.37 4.96 -9.14
CA SER A 154 -6.62 6.21 -8.96
C SER A 154 -6.55 7.03 -10.24
N TYR A 155 -6.31 6.38 -11.39
CA TYR A 155 -6.27 7.05 -12.68
C TYR A 155 -7.68 7.50 -13.12
N GLY A 156 -8.70 6.68 -12.90
CA GLY A 156 -10.10 7.05 -13.13
C GLY A 156 -10.54 8.25 -12.30
N LEU A 157 -10.19 8.28 -11.00
CA LEU A 157 -10.43 9.41 -10.10
C LEU A 157 -9.67 10.65 -10.56
N ALA A 158 -8.44 10.51 -11.04
CA ALA A 158 -7.67 11.63 -11.58
C ALA A 158 -8.37 12.23 -12.82
N ILE A 159 -8.84 11.41 -13.75
CA ILE A 159 -9.64 11.89 -14.91
C ILE A 159 -10.91 12.57 -14.43
N TRP A 160 -11.65 11.95 -13.51
CA TRP A 160 -12.91 12.49 -13.01
C TRP A 160 -12.72 13.84 -12.29
N SER A 161 -11.62 14.00 -11.56
CA SER A 161 -11.24 15.24 -10.88
C SER A 161 -11.06 16.44 -11.82
N SER A 162 -10.81 16.18 -13.11
CA SER A 162 -10.56 17.23 -14.11
C SER A 162 -11.85 17.88 -14.65
N ARG A 163 -13.03 17.30 -14.40
CA ARG A 163 -14.30 17.75 -14.99
C ARG A 163 -14.92 18.99 -14.35
N GLY A 164 -14.34 19.59 -13.31
CA GLY A 164 -14.83 20.84 -12.74
C GLY A 164 -14.21 21.22 -11.39
N GLY A 165 -14.21 22.53 -11.09
CA GLY A 165 -13.55 23.09 -9.90
C GLY A 165 -14.09 22.56 -8.57
N VAL A 166 -15.40 22.35 -8.45
CA VAL A 166 -16.01 21.79 -7.22
C VAL A 166 -15.58 20.35 -6.97
N ARG A 167 -15.59 19.51 -8.01
CA ARG A 167 -15.18 18.09 -7.90
C ARG A 167 -13.71 17.96 -7.52
N GLN A 168 -12.86 18.80 -8.09
CA GLN A 168 -11.45 18.86 -7.73
C GLN A 168 -11.26 19.23 -6.25
N ARG A 169 -12.02 20.21 -5.73
CA ARG A 169 -11.96 20.58 -4.31
C ARG A 169 -12.40 19.43 -3.40
N VAL A 170 -13.50 18.76 -3.73
CA VAL A 170 -14.00 17.62 -2.93
C VAL A 170 -12.96 16.50 -2.87
N ILE A 171 -12.38 16.10 -4.02
CA ILE A 171 -11.33 15.06 -4.01
C ILE A 171 -10.09 15.54 -3.28
N GLY A 172 -9.68 16.79 -3.46
CA GLY A 172 -8.52 17.34 -2.76
C GLY A 172 -8.70 17.32 -1.25
N VAL A 173 -9.89 17.68 -0.75
CA VAL A 173 -10.23 17.61 0.67
C VAL A 173 -10.27 16.16 1.15
N CYS A 174 -10.96 15.26 0.45
CA CYS A 174 -11.02 13.84 0.84
C CYS A 174 -9.64 13.19 0.85
N ALA A 175 -8.83 13.40 -0.20
CA ALA A 175 -7.46 12.90 -0.28
C ALA A 175 -6.59 13.47 0.84
N GLY A 176 -6.70 14.77 1.11
CA GLY A 176 -5.99 15.44 2.20
C GLY A 176 -6.37 14.88 3.58
N VAL A 177 -7.67 14.66 3.84
CA VAL A 177 -8.14 14.06 5.10
C VAL A 177 -7.64 12.63 5.26
N ILE A 178 -7.75 11.80 4.22
CA ILE A 178 -7.27 10.41 4.25
C ILE A 178 -5.77 10.36 4.53
N LEU A 179 -4.98 11.18 3.83
CA LEU A 179 -3.53 11.26 4.03
C LEU A 179 -3.19 11.79 5.43
N ALA A 180 -3.89 12.82 5.92
CA ALA A 180 -3.66 13.36 7.25
C ALA A 180 -3.95 12.33 8.35
N VAL A 181 -5.06 11.58 8.24
CA VAL A 181 -5.41 10.50 9.16
C VAL A 181 -4.36 9.39 9.11
N PHE A 182 -3.95 8.99 7.91
CA PHE A 182 -2.90 7.99 7.74
C PHE A 182 -1.57 8.41 8.39
N ILE A 183 -1.13 9.65 8.15
CA ILE A 183 0.10 10.20 8.73
C ILE A 183 -0.03 10.28 10.27
N ALA A 184 -1.16 10.78 10.78
CA ALA A 184 -1.39 10.88 12.22
C ALA A 184 -1.34 9.51 12.91
N LEU A 185 -1.98 8.49 12.32
CA LEU A 185 -1.95 7.12 12.83
C LEU A 185 -0.54 6.53 12.74
N SER A 186 0.20 6.80 11.67
CA SER A 186 1.58 6.34 11.51
C SER A 186 2.51 6.95 12.56
N ILE A 187 2.35 8.25 12.87
CA ILE A 187 3.11 8.94 13.93
C ILE A 187 2.72 8.40 15.31
N ALA A 188 1.41 8.22 15.58
CA ALA A 188 0.94 7.64 16.83
C ALA A 188 1.46 6.21 17.05
N ALA A 189 1.56 5.41 15.98
CA ALA A 189 2.18 4.09 16.03
C ALA A 189 3.70 4.15 16.27
N ALA A 190 4.42 5.02 15.56
CA ALA A 190 5.87 5.18 15.74
C ALA A 190 6.25 5.70 17.14
N THR A 191 5.35 6.41 17.81
CA THR A 191 5.56 6.92 19.17
C THR A 191 5.15 5.93 20.27
N GLY A 192 4.73 4.72 19.91
CA GLY A 192 4.40 3.66 20.88
C GLY A 192 3.05 3.85 21.58
N ASN A 193 2.21 4.79 21.16
CA ASN A 193 0.88 5.02 21.76
C ASN A 193 -0.08 3.84 21.58
N PHE A 194 0.25 2.87 20.72
CA PHE A 194 -0.49 1.63 20.52
C PHE A 194 0.24 0.39 21.06
N SER A 195 1.32 0.56 21.83
CA SER A 195 2.00 -0.58 22.44
C SER A 195 1.13 -1.14 23.55
N THR A 196 0.64 -2.36 23.36
CA THR A 196 -0.03 -3.14 24.42
C THR A 196 0.97 -3.81 25.36
N ALA A 197 2.28 -3.59 25.16
CA ALA A 197 3.29 -4.08 26.07
C ALA A 197 3.15 -3.35 27.42
N PRO A 198 3.03 -4.08 28.54
CA PRO A 198 3.05 -3.45 29.86
C PRO A 198 4.36 -2.67 30.04
N PRO A 199 4.31 -1.48 30.66
CA PRO A 199 5.51 -0.66 30.82
C PRO A 199 6.62 -1.44 31.54
N PRO A 200 7.89 -1.26 31.16
CA PRO A 200 9.01 -1.95 31.79
C PRO A 200 9.01 -1.62 33.29
N GLY A 201 8.77 -2.63 34.12
CA GLY A 201 8.73 -2.50 35.59
C GLY A 201 7.37 -2.77 36.25
N THR A 202 6.26 -2.82 35.49
CA THR A 202 5.02 -3.41 36.02
C THR A 202 5.11 -4.91 35.84
N GLY A 203 5.59 -5.63 36.86
CA GLY A 203 5.66 -7.09 36.85
C GLY A 203 4.34 -7.66 36.34
N ALA A 204 4.40 -8.41 35.24
CA ALA A 204 3.23 -9.07 34.68
C ALA A 204 2.62 -9.93 35.78
N VAL A 205 1.43 -9.54 36.21
CA VAL A 205 0.65 -10.31 37.19
C VAL A 205 0.12 -11.51 36.41
N GLY A 206 0.60 -12.71 36.74
CA GLY A 206 0.11 -13.94 36.13
C GLY A 206 -1.40 -14.07 36.33
N HIS A 207 -2.05 -14.94 35.55
CA HIS A 207 -3.50 -15.12 35.60
C HIS A 207 -4.01 -15.50 37.02
N ASP A 208 -3.12 -16.00 37.88
CA ASP A 208 -3.38 -16.41 39.26
C ASP A 208 -2.93 -15.39 40.33
N GLY A 209 -2.51 -14.19 39.93
CA GLY A 209 -2.00 -13.17 40.86
C GLY A 209 -0.55 -13.39 41.32
N GLU A 210 0.09 -14.48 40.89
CA GLU A 210 1.50 -14.73 41.17
C GLU A 210 2.38 -13.78 40.35
N ARG A 211 3.36 -13.16 41.03
CA ARG A 211 4.41 -12.38 40.37
C ARG A 211 5.27 -13.34 39.56
N LEU A 212 5.24 -13.18 38.24
CA LEU A 212 6.14 -13.93 37.36
C LEU A 212 7.60 -13.60 37.70
N PRO A 213 8.51 -14.60 37.62
CA PRO A 213 9.92 -14.37 37.83
C PRO A 213 10.47 -13.35 36.83
N ALA A 214 11.45 -12.55 37.26
CA ALA A 214 12.05 -11.51 36.42
C ALA A 214 12.58 -12.11 35.10
N GLY A 215 12.17 -11.52 33.97
CA GLY A 215 12.55 -11.99 32.64
C GLY A 215 11.60 -13.02 32.02
N MET A 216 10.47 -13.33 32.64
CA MET A 216 9.39 -14.12 32.02
C MET A 216 8.21 -13.22 31.64
N CYS A 217 7.72 -13.40 30.42
CA CYS A 217 6.57 -12.70 29.85
C CYS A 217 5.43 -13.71 29.64
N PRO A 218 4.18 -13.36 29.97
CA PRO A 218 3.03 -14.19 29.63
C PRO A 218 2.84 -14.22 28.11
N ASP A 219 2.61 -15.40 27.55
CA ASP A 219 2.31 -15.63 26.15
C ASP A 219 1.20 -16.69 26.04
N TYR A 220 0.67 -16.91 24.84
CA TYR A 220 -0.35 -17.93 24.59
C TYR A 220 0.17 -18.92 23.56
N ASP A 221 0.02 -20.22 23.84
CA ASP A 221 0.34 -21.24 22.84
C ASP A 221 -0.66 -21.23 21.68
N ALA A 222 -0.37 -22.00 20.63
CA ALA A 222 -1.24 -22.11 19.44
C ALA A 222 -2.65 -22.67 19.75
N THR A 223 -2.86 -23.24 20.94
CA THR A 223 -4.16 -23.72 21.43
C THR A 223 -4.88 -22.72 22.33
N GLY A 224 -4.29 -21.55 22.59
CA GLY A 224 -4.86 -20.50 23.42
C GLY A 224 -4.66 -20.70 24.93
N ASN A 225 -3.80 -21.63 25.35
CA ASN A 225 -3.46 -21.80 26.77
C ASN A 225 -2.36 -20.82 27.17
N PRO A 226 -2.44 -20.21 28.37
CA PRO A 226 -1.40 -19.31 28.86
C PRO A 226 -0.11 -20.10 29.13
N VAL A 227 1.00 -19.59 28.59
CA VAL A 227 2.36 -20.09 28.80
C VAL A 227 3.26 -18.94 29.25
N THR A 228 4.39 -19.27 29.86
CA THR A 228 5.40 -18.28 30.26
C THR A 228 6.65 -18.49 29.41
N VAL A 229 7.10 -17.43 28.74
CA VAL A 229 8.27 -17.47 27.86
C VAL A 229 9.31 -16.44 28.31
N PRO A 230 10.60 -16.68 28.08
CA PRO A 230 11.63 -15.67 28.33
C PRO A 230 11.32 -14.40 27.54
N CYS A 231 11.31 -13.25 28.20
CA CYS A 231 11.17 -11.96 27.52
C CYS A 231 12.37 -11.78 26.58
N MET A 232 12.12 -11.58 25.28
CA MET A 232 13.20 -11.25 24.35
C MET A 232 13.82 -9.91 24.76
N PRO A 233 15.16 -9.81 24.83
CA PRO A 233 15.83 -8.52 25.02
C PRO A 233 15.52 -7.61 23.82
N GLU A 234 15.03 -6.41 24.09
CA GLU A 234 14.90 -5.31 23.11
C GLU A 234 16.28 -4.80 22.64
#